data_AF-A0A8K0K412-F1
#
_entry.id   AF-A0A8K0K412-F1
#
_cell.length_a   1.000
_cell.length_b   1.000
_cell.length_c   1.000
_cell.angle_alpha   90.00
_cell.angle_beta   90.00
_cell.angle_gamma   90.00
#
_symmetry.space_group_name_H-M   'P 1'
#
loop_
_entity.id
_entity.type
_entity.pdbx_description
1 polymer ?
#
loop_
_entity_poly.entity_id
_entity_poly.type
_entity_poly.pdbx_seq_one_letter_code
_entity_poly.pdbx_strand_id
1 'polypeptide(L)'
;MKQEASGYPSWCLSEDQKARYIKDFFERERIELDAGNIAHNPGMRQLAKLMLNSFWGRFGMQENLTRCSILRTMEELLALITDPSVALSHLIPVNEDAIYASWNEREES
;
A
#
# COMPACT_ATOMS: atom_id res chain seq x y z
N MET A 1 -7.82 -10.18 -11.47
CA MET A 1 -7.88 -8.90 -10.72
C MET A 1 -9.22 -8.18 -10.93
N LYS A 2 -9.68 -7.29 -10.02
CA LYS A 2 -11.00 -6.59 -10.14
C LYS A 2 -11.18 -5.87 -11.48
N GLN A 3 -10.12 -5.21 -11.95
CA GLN A 3 -10.15 -4.42 -13.19
C GLN A 3 -10.19 -5.32 -14.43
N GLU A 4 -9.42 -6.40 -14.45
CA GLU A 4 -9.42 -7.37 -15.54
C GLU A 4 -10.79 -8.05 -15.72
N ALA A 5 -11.43 -8.42 -14.60
CA ALA A 5 -12.76 -9.02 -14.61
C ALA A 5 -13.88 -8.05 -15.04
N SER A 6 -13.58 -6.76 -15.19
CA SER A 6 -14.53 -5.79 -15.74
C SER A 6 -14.63 -5.85 -17.26
N GLY A 7 -13.62 -6.42 -17.93
CA GLY A 7 -13.44 -6.31 -19.37
C GLY A 7 -12.94 -4.93 -19.80
N TYR A 8 -12.74 -4.77 -21.11
CA TYR A 8 -12.34 -3.49 -21.69
C TYR A 8 -13.48 -2.47 -21.67
N PRO A 9 -13.16 -1.16 -21.56
CA PRO A 9 -14.14 -0.10 -21.77
C PRO A 9 -14.78 -0.16 -23.16
N SER A 10 -15.97 0.41 -23.31
CA SER A 10 -16.73 0.43 -24.58
C SER A 10 -16.00 1.13 -25.74
N TRP A 11 -15.06 2.02 -25.44
CA TRP A 11 -14.25 2.74 -26.44
C TRP A 11 -13.03 1.95 -26.93
N CYS A 12 -12.70 0.81 -26.31
CA CYS A 12 -11.58 -0.05 -26.70
C CYS A 12 -12.04 -1.11 -27.72
N LEU A 13 -12.10 -0.73 -29.00
CA LEU A 13 -12.56 -1.60 -30.08
C LEU A 13 -11.39 -2.21 -30.88
N SER A 14 -10.28 -1.48 -31.02
CA SER A 14 -9.06 -1.98 -31.68
C SER A 14 -8.01 -2.47 -30.69
N GLU A 15 -7.08 -3.31 -31.17
CA GLU A 15 -5.94 -3.77 -30.38
C GLU A 15 -5.05 -2.61 -29.91
N ASP A 16 -4.87 -1.57 -30.73
CA ASP A 16 -4.12 -0.37 -30.32
C ASP A 16 -4.79 0.36 -29.14
N GLN A 17 -6.12 0.43 -29.12
CA GLN A 17 -6.86 1.05 -28.01
C GLN A 17 -6.78 0.21 -26.74
N LYS A 18 -6.80 -1.12 -26.85
CA LYS A 18 -6.61 -2.02 -25.71
C LYS A 18 -5.20 -1.89 -25.12
N ALA A 19 -4.18 -1.87 -25.98
CA ALA A 19 -2.80 -1.66 -25.56
C ALA A 19 -2.62 -0.29 -24.88
N ARG A 20 -3.21 0.76 -25.45
CA ARG A 20 -3.25 2.09 -24.84
C ARG A 20 -3.94 2.08 -23.49
N TYR A 21 -5.09 1.43 -23.36
CA TYR A 21 -5.80 1.31 -22.08
C TYR A 21 -4.94 0.66 -20.98
N ILE A 22 -4.24 -0.43 -21.30
CA ILE A 22 -3.34 -1.11 -20.35
C ILE A 22 -2.20 -0.18 -19.94
N LYS A 23 -1.58 0.49 -20.92
CA LYS A 23 -0.50 1.45 -20.67
C LYS A 23 -0.95 2.62 -19.78
N ASP A 24 -2.06 3.27 -20.13
CA ASP A 24 -2.61 4.40 -19.40
C ASP A 24 -3.01 3.98 -17.97
N PHE A 25 -3.53 2.75 -17.79
CA PHE A 25 -3.85 2.20 -16.47
C PHE A 25 -2.60 1.98 -15.62
N PHE A 26 -1.53 1.42 -16.19
CA PHE A 26 -0.27 1.25 -15.49
C PHE A 26 0.38 2.59 -15.12
N GLU A 27 0.36 3.58 -16.01
CA GLU A 27 0.92 4.91 -15.73
C GLU A 27 0.21 5.59 -14.56
N ARG A 28 -1.11 5.44 -14.45
CA ARG A 28 -1.92 6.06 -13.39
C ARG A 28 -1.90 5.28 -12.08
N GLU A 29 -2.12 3.97 -12.14
CA GLU A 29 -2.35 3.14 -10.95
C GLU A 29 -1.10 2.37 -10.51
N ARG A 30 -0.07 2.29 -11.37
CA ARG A 30 1.14 1.46 -11.18
C ARG A 30 0.83 -0.03 -10.99
N ILE A 31 -0.26 -0.49 -11.60
CA ILE A 31 -0.65 -1.90 -11.59
C ILE A 31 -0.69 -2.42 -13.03
N GLU A 32 0.02 -3.50 -13.28
CA GLU A 32 0.05 -4.18 -14.57
C GLU A 32 -1.23 -4.98 -14.79
N LEU A 33 -1.82 -4.87 -15.98
CA LEU A 33 -2.97 -5.68 -16.39
C LEU A 33 -2.52 -6.69 -17.44
N ASP A 34 -2.95 -7.94 -17.30
CA ASP A 34 -2.73 -8.95 -18.32
C ASP A 34 -3.86 -8.92 -19.36
N ALA A 35 -3.51 -8.60 -20.60
CA ALA A 35 -4.43 -8.54 -21.73
C ALA A 35 -5.24 -9.85 -21.90
N GLY A 36 -4.65 -11.01 -21.59
CA GLY A 36 -5.30 -12.31 -21.68
C GLY A 36 -6.35 -12.55 -20.59
N ASN A 37 -6.25 -11.84 -19.46
CA ASN A 37 -7.19 -11.95 -18.34
C ASN A 37 -8.29 -10.88 -18.37
N ILE A 38 -8.19 -9.87 -19.25
CA ILE A 38 -9.22 -8.83 -19.38
C ILE A 38 -10.42 -9.41 -20.13
N ALA A 39 -11.40 -9.86 -19.35
CA ALA A 39 -12.67 -10.36 -19.84
C ALA A 39 -13.80 -9.98 -18.88
N HIS A 40 -14.98 -9.69 -19.43
CA HIS A 40 -16.13 -9.38 -18.60
C HIS A 40 -16.57 -10.63 -17.81
N ASN A 41 -16.35 -10.63 -16.50
CA ASN A 41 -16.73 -11.70 -15.58
C ASN A 41 -17.33 -11.11 -14.29
N PRO A 42 -18.67 -11.04 -14.19
CA PRO A 42 -19.33 -10.40 -13.06
C PRO A 42 -19.09 -11.13 -11.73
N GLY A 43 -18.98 -12.46 -11.75
CA GLY A 43 -18.73 -13.28 -10.55
C GLY A 43 -17.33 -13.04 -9.98
N MET A 44 -16.30 -13.15 -10.82
CA MET A 44 -14.92 -12.86 -10.39
C MET A 44 -14.76 -11.41 -9.93
N ARG A 45 -15.44 -10.46 -10.60
CA ARG A 45 -15.42 -9.05 -10.18
C ARG A 45 -16.03 -8.87 -8.79
N GLN A 46 -17.17 -9.51 -8.52
CA GLN A 46 -17.82 -9.43 -7.21
C GLN A 46 -16.92 -10.02 -6.13
N LEU A 47 -16.34 -11.20 -6.36
CA LEU A 47 -15.41 -11.82 -5.43
C LEU A 47 -14.19 -10.95 -5.17
N ALA A 48 -13.55 -10.43 -6.23
CA ALA A 48 -12.40 -9.54 -6.09
C ALA A 48 -12.74 -8.26 -5.32
N LYS A 49 -13.94 -7.71 -5.52
CA LYS A 49 -14.43 -6.54 -4.78
C LYS A 49 -14.68 -6.86 -3.30
N LEU A 50 -15.24 -8.03 -3.00
CA LEU A 50 -15.43 -8.49 -1.62
C LEU A 50 -14.08 -8.64 -0.91
N MET A 51 -13.12 -9.32 -1.54
CA MET A 51 -11.77 -9.49 -0.99
C MET A 51 -11.12 -8.13 -0.70
N LEU A 52 -11.20 -7.18 -1.63
CA LEU A 52 -10.69 -5.83 -1.43
C LEU A 52 -11.32 -5.17 -0.21
N ASN A 53 -12.65 -5.19 -0.07
CA ASN A 53 -13.32 -4.60 1.09
C ASN A 53 -12.91 -5.28 2.40
N SER A 54 -12.82 -6.61 2.41
CA SER A 54 -12.39 -7.38 3.58
C SER A 54 -10.94 -7.10 3.95
N PHE A 55 -10.04 -7.02 2.98
CA PHE A 55 -8.63 -6.74 3.21
C PHE A 55 -8.41 -5.30 3.67
N TRP A 56 -9.08 -4.32 3.07
CA TRP A 56 -9.03 -2.93 3.55
C TRP A 56 -9.57 -2.81 4.98
N GLY A 57 -10.63 -3.54 5.31
CA GLY A 57 -11.13 -3.62 6.69
C GLY A 57 -10.10 -4.21 7.65
N ARG A 58 -9.52 -5.36 7.31
CA ARG A 58 -8.48 -6.01 8.12
C ARG A 58 -7.23 -5.14 8.28
N PHE A 59 -6.82 -4.45 7.22
CA PHE A 59 -5.70 -3.51 7.24
C PHE A 59 -5.96 -2.33 8.18
N GLY A 60 -7.18 -1.77 8.16
CA GLY A 60 -7.57 -0.71 9.09
C GLY A 60 -7.66 -1.15 10.56
N MET A 61 -7.82 -2.45 10.81
CA MET A 61 -7.80 -3.05 12.16
C MET A 61 -6.38 -3.35 12.65
N GLN A 62 -5.33 -3.16 11.84
CA GLN A 62 -3.97 -3.42 12.27
C GLN A 62 -3.48 -2.29 13.17
N GLU A 63 -3.59 -2.49 14.49
CA GLU A 63 -3.30 -1.45 15.50
C GLU A 63 -1.81 -1.16 15.65
N ASN A 64 -0.96 -2.19 15.53
CA ASN A 64 0.50 -2.08 15.67
C ASN A 64 1.20 -1.99 14.31
N LEU A 65 0.83 -1.00 13.50
CA LEU A 65 1.58 -0.64 12.30
C LEU A 65 2.88 0.09 12.67
N THR A 66 3.94 -0.19 11.93
CA THR A 66 5.22 0.49 12.12
C THR A 66 5.09 1.99 11.93
N ARG A 67 5.39 2.70 13.00
CA ARG A 67 5.39 4.15 13.08
C ARG A 67 6.76 4.66 12.68
N CYS A 68 6.74 5.82 12.04
CA CYS A 68 7.93 6.49 11.56
C CYS A 68 7.95 7.93 12.07
N SER A 69 9.05 8.36 12.66
CA SER A 69 9.27 9.73 13.11
C SER A 69 10.60 10.27 12.60
N ILE A 70 10.64 11.57 12.28
CA ILE A 70 11.88 12.27 11.99
C ILE A 70 12.25 13.05 13.26
N LEU A 71 13.32 12.62 13.90
CA LEU A 71 13.83 13.19 15.14
C LEU A 71 14.89 14.23 14.80
N ARG A 72 14.78 15.44 15.35
CA ARG A 72 15.72 16.54 15.10
C ARG A 72 16.46 16.98 16.35
N THR A 73 16.01 16.55 17.52
CA THR A 73 16.64 16.89 18.79
C THR A 73 17.06 15.65 19.54
N MET A 74 18.06 15.81 20.42
CA MET A 74 18.47 14.75 21.34
C MET A 74 17.33 14.38 22.31
N GLU A 75 16.49 15.34 22.70
CA GLU A 75 15.36 15.11 23.61
C GLU A 75 14.32 14.17 22.99
N GLU A 76 13.97 14.37 21.72
CA GLU A 76 13.06 13.49 20.98
C GLU A 76 13.62 12.07 20.84
N LEU A 77 14.93 11.95 20.60
CA LEU A 77 15.62 10.67 20.52
C LEU A 77 15.63 9.96 21.88
N LEU A 78 16.02 10.66 22.93
CA LEU A 78 16.06 10.10 24.28
C LEU A 78 14.68 9.65 24.74
N ALA A 79 13.65 10.46 24.51
CA ALA A 79 12.26 10.09 24.81
C ALA A 79 11.87 8.78 24.11
N LEU A 80 12.20 8.63 22.82
CA LEU A 80 11.84 7.44 22.05
C LEU A 80 12.61 6.18 22.48
N ILE A 81 13.92 6.27 22.75
CA ILE A 81 14.73 5.09 23.10
C ILE A 81 14.55 4.64 24.54
N THR A 82 14.16 5.56 25.44
CA THR A 82 13.96 5.26 26.86
C THR A 82 12.53 4.84 27.18
N ASP A 83 11.58 5.03 26.27
CA ASP A 83 10.21 4.59 26.45
C ASP A 83 10.12 3.04 26.46
N PRO A 84 9.74 2.43 27.60
CA PRO A 84 9.64 0.98 27.70
C PRO A 84 8.49 0.40 26.86
N SER A 85 7.50 1.22 26.46
CA SER A 85 6.38 0.82 25.61
C SER A 85 6.74 0.78 24.12
N VAL A 86 7.94 1.27 23.75
CA VAL A 86 8.36 1.38 22.35
C VAL A 86 9.37 0.28 22.00
N ALA A 87 9.11 -0.43 20.90
CA ALA A 87 10.07 -1.31 20.24
C ALA A 87 10.68 -0.57 19.05
N LEU A 88 11.89 -0.05 19.23
CA LEU A 88 12.63 0.62 18.17
C LEU A 88 13.19 -0.41 17.18
N SER A 89 12.88 -0.24 15.90
CA SER A 89 13.34 -1.11 14.81
C SER A 89 14.58 -0.56 14.12
N HIS A 90 14.55 0.71 13.72
CA HIS A 90 15.64 1.33 12.96
C HIS A 90 15.85 2.79 13.38
N LEU A 91 17.12 3.21 13.42
CA LEU A 91 17.54 4.61 13.49
C LEU A 91 18.50 4.85 12.32
N ILE A 92 18.14 5.76 11.43
CA ILE A 92 18.89 6.05 10.22
C ILE A 92 19.15 7.56 10.18
N PRO A 93 20.41 8.02 10.29
CA PRO A 93 20.72 9.44 10.11
C PRO A 93 20.37 9.83 8.66
N VAL A 94 19.50 10.81 8.51
CA VAL A 94 19.07 11.31 7.19
C VAL A 94 19.99 12.44 6.74
N ASN A 95 20.39 13.30 7.68
CA ASN A 95 21.35 14.38 7.49
C ASN A 95 21.97 14.77 8.86
N GLU A 96 22.71 15.87 8.91
CA GLU A 96 23.42 16.34 10.11
C GLU A 96 22.50 16.65 11.30
N ASP A 97 21.24 17.04 11.04
CA ASP A 97 20.29 17.51 12.04
C ASP A 97 19.04 16.63 12.18
N ALA A 98 18.99 15.48 11.50
CA ALA A 98 17.79 14.65 11.48
C ALA A 98 18.08 13.14 11.42
N ILE A 99 17.38 12.39 12.26
CA ILE A 99 17.39 10.93 12.32
C ILE A 99 15.98 10.43 12.00
N TYR A 100 15.89 9.51 11.06
CA TYR A 100 14.68 8.74 10.82
C TYR A 100 14.61 7.57 11.79
N ALA A 101 13.53 7.49 12.56
CA ALA A 101 13.25 6.41 13.48
C ALA A 101 12.04 5.61 13.02
N SER A 102 12.18 4.29 13.02
CA SER A 102 11.09 3.34 12.77
C SER A 102 10.87 2.50 14.02
N TRP A 103 9.63 2.43 14.50
CA TRP A 103 9.29 1.81 15.78
C TRP A 103 7.87 1.25 15.78
N ASN A 104 7.60 0.32 16.70
CA ASN A 104 6.28 -0.25 16.98
C ASN A 104 5.96 -0.07 18.47
N GLU A 105 4.69 -0.18 18.84
CA GLU A 105 4.34 -0.36 20.26
C GLU A 105 4.72 -1.79 20.67
N ARG A 106 5.30 -1.97 21.85
CA ARG A 106 5.51 -3.30 22.42
C ARG A 106 4.15 -3.87 22.81
N GLU A 107 3.86 -5.07 22.32
CA GLU A 107 2.70 -5.82 22.78
C GLU A 107 2.91 -6.19 24.26
N GLU A 108 1.98 -5.77 25.11
CA GLU A 108 1.96 -6.18 26.51
C GLU A 108 1.63 -7.67 26.57
N SER A 109 2.56 -8.48 27.10
CA SER A 109 2.46 -9.96 27.14
C SER A 109 1.48 -10.46 28.20
#